data_AF-A0A7C3CE12-F1
#
_entry.id   AF-A0A7C3CE12-F1
#
_cell.length_a   1.000
_cell.length_b   1.000
_cell.length_c   1.000
_cell.angle_alpha   90.00
_cell.angle_beta   90.00
_cell.angle_gamma   90.00
#
_symmetry.space_group_name_H-M   'P 1'
#
loop_
_entity.id
_entity.type
_entity.pdbx_description
1 polymer ?
#
loop_
_entity_poly.entity_id
_entity_poly.type
_entity_poly.pdbx_seq_one_letter_code
_entity_poly.pdbx_strand_id
1 'polypeptide(L)' 'MTNADDRLNELKALKERRKNGELDVVGYYKGLVSILATTVQHLQDEEIAEAEAKKQIPLILVFLEEQIGKLADRGG' A
#
# COMPACT_ATOMS: atom_id res chain seq x y z
N MET A 1 9.64 19.39 1.39
CA MET A 1 9.90 17.94 1.46
C MET A 1 9.07 17.30 0.37
N THR A 2 9.65 16.40 -0.40
CA THR A 2 8.93 15.71 -1.48
C THR A 2 7.94 14.72 -0.86
N ASN A 3 6.76 14.62 -1.44
CA ASN A 3 5.64 13.79 -0.96
C ASN A 3 6.03 12.30 -0.74
N ALA A 4 7.06 11.82 -1.45
CA ALA A 4 7.61 10.46 -1.28
C ALA A 4 8.34 10.24 0.05
N ASP A 5 9.06 11.24 0.56
CA ASP A 5 9.81 11.13 1.83
C ASP A 5 8.84 11.00 3.01
N ASP A 6 7.71 11.69 2.95
CA ASP A 6 6.68 11.66 3.99
C ASP A 6 6.01 10.28 4.08
N ARG A 7 5.74 9.63 2.93
CA ARG A 7 5.14 8.28 2.89
C ARG A 7 6.09 7.19 3.36
N LEU A 8 7.37 7.30 3.00
CA LEU A 8 8.37 6.37 3.50
C LEU A 8 8.53 6.49 5.03
N ASN A 9 8.47 7.72 5.55
CA ASN A 9 8.50 7.98 6.99
C ASN A 9 7.24 7.45 7.70
N GLU A 10 6.06 7.61 7.09
CA GLU A 10 4.80 7.07 7.59
C GLU A 10 4.83 5.53 7.68
N LEU A 11 5.33 4.86 6.62
CA LEU A 11 5.49 3.41 6.61
C LEU A 11 6.51 2.95 7.67
N LYS A 12 7.63 3.64 7.82
CA LYS A 12 8.64 3.34 8.86
C LYS A 12 8.04 3.48 10.26
N ALA A 13 7.32 4.57 10.53
CA ALA A 13 6.67 4.80 11.81
C ALA A 13 5.63 3.70 12.10
N LEU A 14 4.81 3.33 11.13
CA LEU A 14 3.83 2.25 11.30
C LEU A 14 4.50 0.90 11.62
N LYS A 15 5.62 0.59 10.96
CA LYS A 15 6.41 -0.63 11.22
C LYS A 15 7.00 -0.65 12.63
N GLU A 16 7.58 0.47 13.10
CA GLU A 16 8.12 0.55 14.45
C GLU A 16 7.02 0.42 15.52
N ARG A 17 5.87 1.09 15.33
CA ARG A 17 4.73 0.94 16.24
C ARG A 17 4.25 -0.51 16.36
N ARG A 18 4.17 -1.24 15.23
CA ARG A 18 3.83 -2.68 15.26
C ARG A 18 4.89 -3.51 15.97
N LYS A 19 6.17 -3.24 15.71
CA LYS A 19 7.30 -3.93 16.34
C LYS A 19 7.32 -3.72 17.86
N ASN A 20 6.91 -2.54 18.33
CA ASN A 20 6.81 -2.19 19.75
C ASN A 20 5.54 -2.75 20.43
N GLY A 21 4.65 -3.42 19.69
CA GLY A 21 3.39 -3.95 20.22
C GLY A 21 2.30 -2.89 20.42
N GLU A 22 2.49 -1.67 19.93
CA GLU A 22 1.52 -0.57 20.03
C GLU A 22 0.32 -0.76 19.07
N LEU A 23 0.46 -1.66 18.09
CA LEU A 23 -0.58 -2.02 17.14
C LEU A 23 -0.78 -3.53 17.16
N ASP A 24 -2.04 -3.94 17.27
CA ASP A 24 -2.45 -5.31 17.01
C ASP A 24 -2.41 -5.61 15.49
N VAL A 25 -2.65 -6.87 15.13
CA VAL A 25 -2.55 -7.31 13.72
C VAL A 25 -3.58 -6.59 12.85
N VAL A 26 -4.79 -6.39 13.36
CA VAL A 26 -5.89 -5.73 12.62
C VAL A 26 -5.61 -4.24 12.44
N GLY A 27 -5.15 -3.55 13.49
CA GLY A 27 -4.75 -2.15 13.43
C GLY A 27 -3.58 -1.91 12.49
N TYR A 28 -2.58 -2.81 12.50
CA TYR A 28 -1.48 -2.76 11.55
C TYR A 28 -1.94 -2.97 10.10
N TYR A 29 -2.81 -3.94 9.85
CA TYR A 29 -3.42 -4.16 8.53
C TYR A 29 -4.15 -2.90 8.03
N LYS A 30 -5.02 -2.30 8.85
CA LYS A 30 -5.74 -1.06 8.50
C LYS A 30 -4.78 0.10 8.20
N GLY A 31 -3.70 0.22 8.96
CA GLY A 31 -2.65 1.21 8.71
C GLY A 31 -1.98 1.02 7.35
N LEU A 32 -1.61 -0.21 6.98
CA LEU A 32 -1.03 -0.52 5.67
C LEU A 32 -2.00 -0.20 4.53
N VAL A 33 -3.28 -0.54 4.68
CA VAL A 33 -4.32 -0.21 3.67
C VAL A 33 -4.47 1.30 3.50
N SER A 34 -4.41 2.08 4.59
CA SER A 34 -4.47 3.54 4.53
C SER A 34 -3.29 4.13 3.76
N ILE A 35 -2.07 3.68 4.05
CA ILE A 35 -0.86 4.11 3.33
C ILE A 35 -0.98 3.74 1.84
N LEU A 36 -1.45 2.53 1.53
CA LEU A 36 -1.67 2.10 0.15
C LEU A 36 -2.66 3.00 -0.59
N ALA A 37 -3.81 3.31 0.02
CA ALA A 37 -4.84 4.16 -0.61
C ALA A 37 -4.29 5.54 -1.00
N THR A 38 -3.54 6.18 -0.09
CA THR A 38 -2.91 7.48 -0.38
C THR A 38 -1.78 7.37 -1.40
N THR A 39 -1.04 6.26 -1.42
CA THR A 39 0.03 6.02 -2.40
C THR A 39 -0.55 5.87 -3.80
N VAL A 40 -1.64 5.13 -3.95
CA VAL A 40 -2.32 4.93 -5.24
C VAL A 40 -2.83 6.24 -5.81
N GLN A 41 -3.40 7.12 -4.99
CA GLN A 41 -3.83 8.45 -5.45
C GLN A 41 -2.67 9.22 -6.10
N HIS A 42 -1.49 9.21 -5.49
CA HIS A 42 -0.33 9.88 -6.08
C HIS A 42 0.21 9.19 -7.33
N LEU A 43 0.24 7.85 -7.36
CA LEU A 43 0.69 7.10 -8.54
C LEU A 43 -0.21 7.32 -9.76
N GLN A 44 -1.50 7.65 -9.55
CA GLN A 44 -2.43 7.95 -10.64
C GLN A 44 -2.16 9.32 -11.28
N ASP A 45 -1.63 10.26 -10.50
CA ASP A 45 -1.32 11.62 -10.95
C ASP A 45 0.12 11.76 -11.46
N GLU A 46 0.96 10.74 -11.29
CA GLU A 46 2.38 10.75 -11.66
C GLU A 46 2.59 10.47 -13.15
N GLU A 47 3.45 11.27 -13.79
CA GLU A 47 4.00 10.92 -15.09
C GLU A 47 5.00 9.76 -14.94
N ILE A 48 4.58 8.56 -15.33
CA ILE A 48 5.40 7.35 -15.25
C ILE A 48 5.96 6.94 -16.62
N ALA A 49 7.25 6.63 -16.66
CA ALA A 49 7.88 6.08 -17.86
C ALA A 49 7.38 4.65 -18.14
N GLU A 50 7.17 4.31 -19.42
CA GLU A 50 6.64 2.99 -19.84
C GLU A 50 7.46 1.82 -19.29
N ALA A 51 8.79 1.94 -19.27
CA ALA A 51 9.68 0.91 -18.74
C ALA A 51 9.48 0.65 -17.25
N GLU A 52 9.12 1.69 -16.48
CA GLU A 52 8.82 1.54 -15.06
C GLU A 52 7.41 0.99 -14.86
N ALA A 53 6.42 1.47 -15.61
CA ALA A 53 5.06 0.93 -15.61
C ALA A 53 5.05 -0.58 -15.89
N LYS A 54 5.84 -1.06 -16.88
CA LYS A 54 5.98 -2.48 -17.20
C LYS A 54 6.49 -3.33 -16.03
N LYS A 55 7.33 -2.78 -15.14
CA LYS A 55 7.81 -3.49 -13.94
C LYS A 55 6.77 -3.51 -12.82
N GLN A 56 5.98 -2.44 -12.70
CA GLN A 56 5.00 -2.29 -11.62
C GLN A 56 3.71 -3.08 -11.89
N ILE A 57 3.26 -3.17 -13.15
CA ILE A 57 2.04 -3.90 -13.56
C ILE A 57 1.92 -5.30 -12.93
N PRO A 58 2.91 -6.21 -13.03
CA PRO A 58 2.76 -7.56 -12.47
C PRO A 58 2.60 -7.56 -10.95
N LEU A 59 3.23 -6.62 -10.23
CA LEU A 59 3.09 -6.51 -8.78
C LEU A 59 1.68 -6.06 -8.39
N ILE A 60 1.14 -5.10 -9.13
CA ILE A 60 -0.22 -4.57 -8.93
C ILE A 60 -1.25 -5.65 -9.25
N LEU A 61 -1.07 -6.40 -10.35
CA LEU A 61 -1.97 -7.50 -10.72
C LEU A 61 -2.08 -8.56 -9.63
N VAL A 62 -0.94 -9.09 -9.16
CA VAL A 62 -0.92 -10.11 -8.10
C VAL A 62 -1.61 -9.61 -6.83
N PHE A 63 -1.37 -8.34 -6.46
CA PHE A 63 -2.03 -7.75 -5.30
C PHE A 63 -3.55 -7.68 -5.48
N LEU A 64 -4.02 -7.18 -6.63
CA LEU A 64 -5.44 -7.02 -6.93
C LEU A 64 -6.17 -8.35 -7.00
N GLU A 65 -5.61 -9.35 -7.69
CA GLU A 65 -6.20 -10.69 -7.79
C GLU A 65 -6.42 -11.30 -6.41
N GLU A 66 -5.40 -11.24 -5.55
CA GLU A 66 -5.48 -11.74 -4.17
C GLU A 66 -6.56 -10.99 -3.35
N GLN A 67 -6.62 -9.66 -3.45
CA GLN A 67 -7.60 -8.89 -2.67
C GLN A 67 -9.03 -9.07 -3.19
N ILE A 68 -9.23 -9.08 -4.51
CA ILE A 68 -10.54 -9.28 -5.12
C ILE A 68 -11.06 -10.69 -4.81
N GLY A 69 -10.20 -11.72 -4.92
CA GLY A 69 -10.56 -13.08 -4.54
C GLY A 69 -11.02 -13.17 -3.08
N LYS A 70 -10.25 -12.58 -2.16
CA LYS A 70 -10.64 -12.54 -0.73
C LYS A 70 -11.89 -11.72 -0.45
N LEU A 71 -12.19 -10.69 -1.24
CA LEU A 71 -13.43 -9.92 -1.10
C LEU A 71 -14.63 -10.78 -1.52
N ALA A 72 -14.51 -11.49 -2.64
CA ALA A 72 -15.54 -12.43 -3.09
C ALA A 72 -15.80 -13.52 -2.03
N ASP A 73 -14.75 -14.08 -1.43
CA ASP A 73 -14.88 -15.10 -0.37
C ASP A 73 -15.57 -14.58 0.90
N ARG A 74 -15.50 -13.27 1.16
CA ARG A 74 -16.15 -12.62 2.30
C ARG A 74 -17.60 -12.21 2.02
N GLY A 75 -18.11 -12.53 0.83
CA GLY A 75 -19.46 -12.15 0.38
C GLY A 75 -19.56 -10.69 -0.04
N GLY A 76 -18.48 -10.13 -0.60
CA GLY A 76 -18.53 -8.87 -1.34
C GLY A 76 -19.47 -8.93 -2.54
#